data_AF-A0A931LSE3-F1
#
_entry.id   AF-A0A931LSE3-F1
#
_cell.length_a   1.000
_cell.length_b   1.000
_cell.length_c   1.000
_cell.angle_alpha   90.00
_cell.angle_beta   90.00
_cell.angle_gamma   90.00
#
_symmetry.space_group_name_H-M   'P 1'
#
loop_
_entity.id
_entity.type
_entity.pdbx_description
1 polymer ?
#
loop_
_entity_poly.entity_id
_entity_poly.type
_entity_poly.pdbx_seq_one_letter_code
_entity_poly.pdbx_strand_id
1 'polypeptide(L)'
;MRIHIEFARLAYGEQVMRCTNRPVEMVSDLLCMDGEYEKAHKWIALAIAKRQGDPDIIRGLLAYFFSNYTGKPNLQRRRYLIEQIENRRLHLKDCSYEMLAGTCLSWDHVFQLCGKSFNPTREKERVRKIFDELMAKKGEGSSWPSKTDLMS
;
A
#
# COMPACT_ATOMS: atom_id res chain seq x y z
N MET A 1 8.56 -11.93 17.80
CA MET A 1 7.40 -11.05 18.08
C MET A 1 7.20 -9.94 17.04
N ARG A 2 8.25 -9.22 16.57
CA ARG A 2 8.13 -8.13 15.56
C ARG A 2 7.45 -8.50 14.23
N ILE A 3 7.67 -9.72 13.73
CA ILE A 3 7.11 -10.18 12.45
C ILE A 3 5.57 -10.26 12.51
N HIS A 4 5.00 -10.70 13.63
CA HIS A 4 3.54 -10.79 13.78
C HIS A 4 2.85 -9.43 13.86
N ILE A 5 3.52 -8.41 14.41
CA ILE A 5 2.98 -7.04 14.51
C ILE A 5 2.91 -6.40 13.13
N GLU A 6 3.95 -6.55 12.30
CA GLU A 6 3.92 -6.08 10.92
C GLU A 6 2.83 -6.79 10.12
N PHE A 7 2.67 -8.11 10.25
CA PHE A 7 1.56 -8.81 9.60
C PHE A 7 0.18 -8.38 10.10
N ALA A 8 0.01 -8.10 11.39
CA ALA A 8 -1.24 -7.56 11.92
C ALA A 8 -1.55 -6.16 11.34
N ARG A 9 -0.53 -5.30 11.18
CA ARG A 9 -0.66 -3.99 10.52
C ARG A 9 -0.99 -4.11 9.05
N LEU A 10 -0.39 -5.08 8.35
CA LEU A 10 -0.69 -5.39 6.96
C LEU A 10 -2.13 -5.87 6.80
N ALA A 11 -2.55 -6.85 7.60
CA ALA A 11 -3.91 -7.39 7.58
C ALA A 11 -4.96 -6.33 7.95
N TYR A 12 -4.63 -5.41 8.86
CA TYR A 12 -5.54 -4.32 9.21
C TYR A 12 -5.54 -3.17 8.19
N GLY A 13 -4.39 -2.83 7.60
CA GLY A 13 -4.32 -1.93 6.45
C GLY A 13 -5.12 -2.48 5.27
N GLU A 14 -5.09 -3.80 5.07
CA GLU A 14 -5.91 -4.52 4.10
C GLU A 14 -7.39 -4.39 4.45
N GLN A 15 -7.75 -4.54 5.72
CA GLN A 15 -9.12 -4.36 6.19
C GLN A 15 -9.61 -2.93 6.04
N VAL A 16 -8.80 -1.92 6.36
CA VAL A 16 -9.12 -0.51 6.13
C VAL A 16 -9.33 -0.27 4.63
N MET A 17 -8.45 -0.80 3.78
CA MET A 17 -8.58 -0.73 2.32
C MET A 17 -9.78 -1.51 1.77
N ARG A 18 -10.28 -2.54 2.46
CA ARG A 18 -11.49 -3.29 2.09
C ARG A 18 -12.77 -2.62 2.63
N CYS A 19 -12.74 -2.03 3.83
CA CYS A 19 -13.90 -1.62 4.62
C CYS A 19 -13.99 -0.09 4.88
N THR A 20 -13.49 0.75 3.97
CA THR A 20 -13.28 2.21 4.06
C THR A 20 -14.46 3.10 4.49
N ASN A 21 -15.61 2.56 4.89
CA ASN A 21 -16.73 3.35 5.40
C ASN A 21 -16.56 3.77 6.87
N ARG A 22 -15.49 3.33 7.56
CA ARG A 22 -15.26 3.71 8.95
C ARG A 22 -14.57 5.09 9.09
N PRO A 23 -14.93 5.89 10.10
CA PRO A 23 -14.22 7.14 10.45
C PRO A 23 -12.75 6.90 10.77
N VAL A 24 -11.90 7.90 10.48
CA VAL A 24 -10.44 7.83 10.63
C VAL A 24 -10.03 7.68 12.09
N GLU A 25 -10.75 8.37 12.95
CA GLU A 25 -10.56 8.45 14.40
C GLU A 25 -10.85 7.10 15.07
N MET A 26 -11.73 6.29 14.48
CA MET A 26 -12.04 4.95 15.00
C MET A 26 -10.98 3.90 14.63
N VAL A 27 -10.07 4.22 13.70
CA VAL A 27 -9.08 3.27 13.19
C VAL A 27 -7.64 3.70 13.44
N SER A 28 -7.40 4.96 13.82
CA SER A 28 -6.07 5.46 14.17
C SER A 28 -5.46 4.72 15.34
N ASP A 29 -6.23 4.50 16.40
CA ASP A 29 -5.70 3.94 17.65
C ASP A 29 -5.37 2.45 17.50
N LEU A 30 -6.13 1.75 16.65
CA LEU A 30 -5.88 0.35 16.27
C LEU A 30 -4.63 0.20 15.39
N LEU A 31 -4.34 1.19 14.55
CA LEU A 31 -3.14 1.22 13.70
C LEU A 31 -1.89 1.66 14.47
N CYS A 32 -2.06 2.45 15.54
CA CYS A 32 -0.99 2.93 16.40
C CYS A 32 -0.63 1.91 17.49
N MET A 33 -0.25 0.70 17.09
CA MET A 33 0.42 -0.22 18.03
C MET A 33 1.83 0.30 18.34
N ASP A 34 2.19 0.34 19.63
CA ASP A 34 3.48 0.79 20.16
C ASP A 34 3.85 2.26 19.85
N GLY A 35 2.85 3.13 19.65
CA GLY A 35 3.07 4.57 19.45
C GLY A 35 3.67 4.95 18.08
N GLU A 36 3.66 4.04 17.09
CA GLU A 36 4.14 4.32 15.73
C GLU A 36 3.10 5.08 14.90
N TYR A 37 2.72 6.27 15.37
CA TYR A 37 1.70 7.12 14.78
C TYR A 37 1.97 7.44 13.30
N GLU A 38 3.22 7.69 12.92
CA GLU A 38 3.56 8.03 11.53
C GLU A 38 3.15 6.92 10.55
N LYS A 39 3.38 5.65 10.90
CA LYS A 39 3.03 4.51 10.04
C LYS A 39 1.51 4.31 9.96
N ALA A 40 0.80 4.53 11.06
CA ALA A 40 -0.66 4.49 11.08
C ALA A 40 -1.29 5.54 10.15
N HIS A 41 -0.76 6.77 10.17
CA HIS A 41 -1.29 7.85 9.32
C HIS A 41 -1.02 7.61 7.83
N LYS A 42 0.04 6.87 7.45
CA LYS A 42 0.25 6.43 6.06
C LYS A 42 -0.92 5.55 5.58
N TRP A 43 -1.36 4.58 6.39
CA TRP A 43 -2.52 3.74 6.10
C TRP A 43 -3.82 4.53 6.02
N ILE A 44 -4.00 5.50 6.91
CA ILE A 44 -5.16 6.41 6.90
C ILE A 44 -5.18 7.27 5.63
N ALA A 45 -4.05 7.86 5.26
CA ALA A 45 -3.93 8.69 4.05
C ALA A 45 -4.30 7.88 2.80
N LEU A 46 -3.85 6.63 2.72
CA LEU A 46 -4.23 5.70 1.65
C LEU A 46 -5.73 5.39 1.64
N ALA A 47 -6.34 5.18 2.81
CA ALA A 47 -7.78 4.94 2.93
C ALA A 47 -8.62 6.13 2.47
N ILE A 48 -8.18 7.35 2.81
CA ILE A 48 -8.81 8.59 2.36
C ILE A 48 -8.59 8.79 0.85
N ALA A 49 -7.38 8.56 0.36
CA ALA A 49 -7.07 8.64 -1.07
C ALA A 49 -7.92 7.66 -1.88
N LYS A 50 -8.14 6.44 -1.37
CA LYS A 50 -9.05 5.45 -1.99
C LYS A 50 -10.50 5.95 -2.05
N ARG A 51 -10.97 6.72 -1.05
CA ARG A 51 -12.32 7.32 -1.06
C ARG A 51 -12.45 8.47 -2.05
N GLN A 52 -11.38 9.23 -2.27
CA GLN A 52 -11.39 10.44 -3.11
C GLN A 52 -10.93 10.17 -4.55
N GLY A 53 -10.22 9.08 -4.79
CA GLY A 53 -9.62 8.70 -6.07
C GLY A 53 -10.11 7.32 -6.53
N ASP A 54 -9.46 6.80 -7.57
CA ASP A 54 -9.77 5.48 -8.10
C ASP A 54 -9.21 4.38 -7.18
N PRO A 55 -10.08 3.52 -6.60
CA PRO A 55 -9.64 2.50 -5.65
C PRO A 55 -8.59 1.53 -6.20
N ASP A 56 -8.62 1.21 -7.48
CA ASP A 56 -7.70 0.22 -8.07
C ASP A 56 -6.31 0.83 -8.29
N ILE A 57 -6.24 2.13 -8.58
CA ILE A 57 -4.97 2.87 -8.67
C ILE A 57 -4.29 2.87 -7.31
N ILE A 58 -5.02 3.18 -6.23
CA ILE A 58 -4.46 3.19 -4.87
C ILE A 58 -4.02 1.78 -4.45
N ARG A 59 -4.80 0.75 -4.80
CA ARG A 59 -4.39 -0.65 -4.58
C ARG A 59 -3.14 -1.01 -5.40
N GLY A 60 -3.00 -0.50 -6.63
CA GLY A 60 -1.82 -0.70 -7.46
C GLY A 60 -0.56 -0.09 -6.85
N LEU A 61 -0.65 1.15 -6.37
CA LEU A 61 0.44 1.79 -5.63
C LEU A 61 0.87 0.97 -4.41
N LEU A 62 -0.10 0.43 -3.67
CA LEU A 62 0.17 -0.43 -2.52
C LEU A 62 0.79 -1.77 -2.91
N ALA A 63 0.30 -2.39 -3.97
CA ALA A 63 0.86 -3.63 -4.46
C ALA A 63 2.34 -3.49 -4.80
N TYR A 64 2.70 -2.40 -5.48
CA TYR A 64 4.09 -2.07 -5.75
C TYR A 64 4.88 -1.84 -4.45
N PHE A 65 4.33 -1.08 -3.49
CA PHE A 65 5.01 -0.81 -2.22
C PHE A 65 5.32 -2.10 -1.43
N PHE A 66 4.32 -2.96 -1.24
CA PHE A 66 4.52 -4.22 -0.53
C PHE A 66 5.48 -5.14 -1.26
N SER A 67 5.38 -5.17 -2.58
CA SER A 67 6.25 -5.99 -3.38
C SER A 67 7.72 -5.60 -3.28
N ASN A 68 8.03 -4.31 -3.12
CA ASN A 68 9.40 -3.82 -3.23
C ASN A 68 10.03 -3.46 -1.88
N TYR A 69 9.25 -3.04 -0.89
CA TYR A 69 9.78 -2.51 0.38
C TYR A 69 9.35 -3.30 1.62
N THR A 70 8.58 -4.38 1.47
CA THR A 70 8.10 -5.19 2.60
C THR A 70 8.57 -6.63 2.48
N GLY A 71 9.09 -7.18 3.57
CA GLY A 71 9.58 -8.56 3.63
C GLY A 71 10.96 -8.77 3.02
N LYS A 72 11.48 -9.99 3.11
CA LYS A 72 12.72 -10.39 2.46
C LYS A 72 12.43 -10.83 1.01
N PRO A 73 13.34 -10.58 0.06
CA PRO A 73 13.17 -11.05 -1.32
C PRO A 73 12.87 -12.55 -1.40
N ASN A 74 11.84 -12.92 -2.15
CA ASN A 74 11.42 -14.30 -2.36
C ASN A 74 11.29 -14.61 -3.86
N LEU A 75 12.33 -15.21 -4.44
CA LEU A 75 12.42 -15.50 -5.87
C LEU A 75 11.39 -16.53 -6.34
N GLN A 76 11.09 -17.54 -5.52
CA GLN A 76 10.12 -18.58 -5.88
C GLN A 76 8.71 -17.97 -5.97
N ARG A 77 8.32 -17.19 -4.95
CA ARG A 77 7.04 -16.48 -4.92
C ARG A 77 6.93 -15.47 -6.06
N ARG A 78 8.01 -14.73 -6.34
CA ARG A 78 8.09 -13.81 -7.48
C ARG A 78 7.79 -14.50 -8.80
N ARG A 79 8.48 -15.61 -9.11
CA ARG A 79 8.28 -16.36 -10.36
C ARG A 79 6.84 -16.84 -10.51
N TYR A 80 6.30 -17.44 -9.45
CA TYR A 80 4.92 -17.90 -9.42
C TYR A 80 3.93 -16.77 -9.70
N LEU A 81 4.08 -15.62 -9.03
CA LEU A 81 3.18 -14.48 -9.22
C LEU A 81 3.26 -13.91 -10.62
N ILE A 82 4.47 -13.71 -11.15
CA ILE A 82 4.66 -13.20 -12.51
C ILE A 82 3.94 -14.12 -13.51
N GLU A 83 4.14 -15.44 -13.41
CA GLU A 83 3.45 -16.40 -14.27
C GLU A 83 1.92 -16.29 -14.17
N GLN A 84 1.34 -16.14 -12.98
CA GLN A 84 -0.10 -15.99 -12.84
C GLN A 84 -0.62 -14.66 -13.40
N ILE A 85 0.16 -13.59 -13.28
CA ILE A 85 -0.17 -12.25 -13.78
C ILE A 85 -0.15 -12.23 -15.31
N GLU A 86 0.93 -12.74 -15.92
CA GLU A 86 1.10 -12.78 -17.37
C GLU A 86 0.03 -13.65 -18.04
N ASN A 87 -0.34 -14.76 -17.40
CA ASN A 87 -1.43 -15.63 -17.87
C ASN A 87 -2.84 -15.08 -17.53
N ARG A 88 -2.95 -13.89 -16.93
CA ARG A 88 -4.22 -13.25 -16.51
C ARG A 88 -5.09 -14.13 -15.60
N ARG A 89 -4.46 -14.98 -14.80
CA ARG A 89 -5.13 -15.88 -13.84
C ARG A 89 -5.27 -15.27 -12.45
N LEU A 90 -4.64 -14.13 -12.22
CA LEU A 90 -4.63 -13.44 -10.93
C LEU A 90 -4.99 -11.97 -11.11
N HIS A 91 -5.93 -11.48 -10.30
CA HIS A 91 -6.28 -10.07 -10.22
C HIS A 91 -5.88 -9.50 -8.86
N LEU A 92 -5.70 -8.19 -8.81
CA LEU A 92 -5.28 -7.51 -7.59
C LEU A 92 -6.18 -7.74 -6.37
N LYS A 93 -7.50 -7.92 -6.59
CA LYS A 93 -8.47 -8.20 -5.51
C LYS A 93 -8.24 -9.57 -4.83
N ASP A 94 -7.56 -10.48 -5.52
CA ASP A 94 -7.30 -11.85 -5.06
C ASP A 94 -5.93 -11.95 -4.35
N CYS A 95 -5.12 -10.88 -4.40
CA CYS A 95 -3.81 -10.81 -3.76
C CYS A 95 -3.93 -10.28 -2.33
N SER A 96 -3.41 -11.04 -1.35
CA SER A 96 -3.09 -10.49 -0.03
C SER A 96 -1.77 -9.74 -0.06
N TYR A 97 -1.55 -8.85 0.91
CA TYR A 97 -0.26 -8.14 1.02
C TYR A 97 0.90 -9.08 1.35
N GLU A 98 0.63 -10.19 2.05
CA GLU A 98 1.63 -11.22 2.30
C GLU A 98 2.05 -11.92 1.00
N MET A 99 1.12 -12.17 0.07
CA MET A 99 1.45 -12.72 -1.24
C MET A 99 2.36 -11.77 -2.01
N LEU A 100 2.13 -10.46 -1.93
CA LEU A 100 2.93 -9.47 -2.65
C LEU A 100 4.29 -9.22 -1.97
N ALA A 101 4.40 -9.35 -0.65
CA ALA A 101 5.62 -9.01 0.07
C ALA A 101 6.88 -9.73 -0.47
N GLY A 102 7.91 -8.95 -0.78
CA GLY A 102 9.24 -9.43 -1.21
C GLY A 102 9.31 -9.93 -2.64
N THR A 103 8.31 -9.66 -3.49
CA THR A 103 8.25 -10.21 -4.86
C THR A 103 8.88 -9.32 -5.93
N CYS A 104 9.27 -8.08 -5.60
CA CYS A 104 9.89 -7.10 -6.50
C CYS A 104 9.23 -7.01 -7.90
N LEU A 105 7.92 -6.82 -7.94
CA LEU A 105 7.13 -6.64 -9.16
C LEU A 105 7.44 -5.27 -9.76
N SER A 106 7.62 -5.23 -11.08
CA SER A 106 7.68 -3.99 -11.85
C SER A 106 6.29 -3.35 -12.01
N TRP A 107 6.27 -2.09 -12.43
CA TRP A 107 5.03 -1.38 -12.75
C TRP A 107 4.20 -2.08 -13.82
N ASP A 108 4.81 -2.71 -14.82
CA ASP A 108 4.08 -3.45 -15.86
C ASP A 108 3.26 -4.61 -15.27
N HIS A 109 3.86 -5.39 -14.36
CA HIS A 109 3.14 -6.46 -13.67
C HIS A 109 2.02 -5.90 -12.78
N VAL A 110 2.24 -4.75 -12.13
CA VAL A 110 1.24 -4.08 -11.31
C VAL A 110 0.09 -3.55 -12.16
N PHE A 111 0.35 -2.97 -13.33
CA PHE A 111 -0.69 -2.51 -14.26
C PHE A 111 -1.51 -3.67 -14.81
N GLN A 112 -0.87 -4.81 -15.12
CA GLN A 112 -1.58 -6.03 -15.50
C GLN A 112 -2.48 -6.54 -14.36
N LEU A 113 -1.99 -6.55 -13.11
CA LEU A 113 -2.79 -6.90 -11.92
C LEU A 113 -4.00 -5.97 -11.72
N CYS A 114 -3.83 -4.68 -11.98
CA CYS A 114 -4.88 -3.67 -11.86
C CYS A 114 -5.87 -3.70 -13.04
N GLY A 115 -5.51 -4.33 -14.16
CA GLY A 115 -6.27 -4.30 -15.40
C GLY A 115 -6.29 -2.93 -16.11
N LYS A 116 -5.50 -1.95 -15.64
CA LYS A 116 -5.38 -0.62 -16.22
C LYS A 116 -4.04 0.02 -15.86
N SER A 117 -3.53 0.86 -16.75
CA SER A 117 -2.35 1.69 -16.51
C SER A 117 -2.74 3.02 -15.85
N PHE A 118 -1.82 3.59 -15.08
CA PHE A 118 -1.96 4.90 -14.45
C PHE A 118 -0.59 5.56 -14.30
N ASN A 119 -0.55 6.86 -14.01
CA ASN A 119 0.70 7.58 -13.75
C ASN A 119 1.09 7.46 -12.27
N PRO A 120 2.08 6.63 -11.90
CA PRO A 120 2.38 6.36 -10.49
C PRO A 120 2.85 7.61 -9.74
N THR A 121 3.56 8.52 -10.41
CA THR A 121 4.07 9.75 -9.82
C THR A 121 2.96 10.70 -9.40
N ARG A 122 2.01 10.96 -10.30
CA ARG A 122 0.88 11.86 -10.03
C ARG A 122 0.02 11.33 -8.87
N GLU A 123 -0.26 10.03 -8.89
CA GLU A 123 -1.12 9.41 -7.88
C GLU A 123 -0.42 9.34 -6.52
N LYS A 124 0.90 9.08 -6.51
CA LYS A 124 1.72 9.21 -5.29
C LYS A 124 1.70 10.64 -4.73
N GLU A 125 1.88 11.65 -5.56
CA GLU A 125 1.85 13.06 -5.13
C GLU A 125 0.49 13.42 -4.51
N ARG A 126 -0.60 12.89 -5.06
CA ARG A 126 -1.94 13.04 -4.48
C ARG A 126 -2.07 12.40 -3.10
N VAL A 127 -1.60 11.16 -2.94
CA VAL A 127 -1.60 10.47 -1.63
C VAL A 127 -0.72 11.22 -0.62
N ARG A 128 0.45 11.70 -1.05
CA ARG A 128 1.36 12.49 -0.21
C ARG A 128 0.70 13.77 0.26
N LYS A 129 0.01 14.51 -0.61
CA LYS A 129 -0.70 15.73 -0.23
C LYS A 129 -1.73 15.47 0.86
N ILE A 130 -2.52 14.40 0.73
CA ILE A 130 -3.50 13.98 1.77
C ILE A 130 -2.79 13.67 3.09
N PHE A 131 -1.65 13.00 3.05
CA PHE A 131 -0.87 12.72 4.26
C PHE A 131 -0.33 13.99 4.92
N ASP A 132 0.27 14.89 4.14
CA ASP A 132 0.82 16.15 4.66
C ASP A 132 -0.30 17.02 5.27
N GLU A 133 -1.51 17.02 4.69
CA GLU A 133 -2.70 17.65 5.27
C GLU A 133 -3.14 17.02 6.60
N LEU A 134 -3.03 15.69 6.76
CA LEU A 134 -3.32 15.00 8.01
C LEU A 134 -2.26 15.32 9.09
N MET A 135 -0.99 15.38 8.71
CA MET A 135 0.13 15.66 9.63
C MET A 135 0.14 17.13 10.08
N ALA A 136 -0.18 18.06 9.19
CA ALA A 136 -0.32 19.48 9.53
C ALA A 136 -1.41 19.73 10.59
N LYS A 137 -2.49 18.94 10.58
CA LYS A 137 -3.52 18.98 11.63
C LYS A 137 -3.04 18.47 12.99
N LYS A 138 -1.96 17.68 13.04
CA LYS A 138 -1.38 17.12 14.27
C LYS A 138 -0.08 17.79 14.73
N GLY A 139 0.51 18.69 13.94
CA GLY A 139 1.71 19.43 14.33
C GLY A 139 3.02 18.64 14.23
N GLU A 140 3.08 17.57 13.43
CA GLU A 140 4.25 16.69 13.28
C GLU A 140 4.88 16.76 11.86
N GLY A 141 6.20 16.57 11.75
CA GLY A 141 6.96 16.53 10.49
C GLY A 141 6.87 15.18 9.76
N SER A 142 6.87 15.19 8.42
CA SER A 142 6.52 14.08 7.51
C SER A 142 7.76 13.40 6.88
N SER A 143 7.77 12.05 6.77
CA SER A 143 8.77 11.29 6.00
C SER A 143 8.13 10.21 5.11
N TRP A 144 7.96 10.53 3.82
CA TRP A 144 7.49 9.62 2.77
C TRP A 144 8.67 9.17 1.89
N PRO A 145 8.74 7.92 1.40
CA PRO A 145 9.80 7.51 0.46
C PRO A 145 9.89 8.46 -0.74
N SER A 146 11.12 8.79 -1.11
CA SER A 146 11.47 9.86 -2.04
C SER A 146 11.03 9.56 -3.48
N LYS A 147 11.08 10.56 -4.37
CA LYS A 147 10.62 10.43 -5.77
C LYS A 147 11.45 9.40 -6.56
N THR A 148 12.72 9.24 -6.21
CA THR A 148 13.67 8.29 -6.80
C THR A 148 13.37 6.84 -6.42
N ASP A 149 12.82 6.59 -5.23
CA ASP A 149 12.62 5.22 -4.76
C ASP A 149 11.58 4.46 -5.59
N LEU A 150 10.50 5.12 -6.04
CA LEU A 150 9.34 4.47 -6.70
C LEU A 150 9.41 4.37 -8.22
N MET A 151 10.44 4.96 -8.85
CA MET A 151 10.65 4.90 -10.31
C MET A 151 11.75 3.89 -10.71
N SER A 152 12.33 3.21 -9.71
CA SER A 152 13.36 2.17 -9.88
C SER A 152 12.73 0.78 -10.03
#